data_AF-T0RFG0-F1
#
_entry.id   AF-T0RFG0-F1
#
_cell.length_a   1.000
_cell.length_b   1.000
_cell.length_c   1.000
_cell.angle_alpha   90.00
_cell.angle_beta   90.00
_cell.angle_gamma   90.00
#
_symmetry.space_group_name_H-M   'P 1'
#
loop_
_entity.id
_entity.type
_entity.pdbx_description
1 polymer ?
#
loop_
_entity_poly.entity_id
_entity_poly.type
_entity_poly.pdbx_seq_one_letter_code
_entity_poly.pdbx_strand_id
1 'polypeptide(L)'
;MAFYYKEMKFLIAILFCLAASHILAFDQSLYDNFEKVGGNPISLDQLNCFLENNQDKTFRSGLKIKKERYVTIHDLTKKGNEYRFFIIDLETQVVRAYPSAHGSGRGKVKNNKIKALFFSNKLGTDLTPTGFFITGPVYKNWKKKWRYGIKLFGLQEGENENAYDRGIVIHAAKNRKGSYVENDMISSEDKILEIEKLSMLSGMSDGCSAVPPLYWESIRDMIKEGTLFFVFNDDYLNKGSSYCVKL
;
A
#
# COMPACT_ATOMS: atom_id res chain seq x y z
N MET A 1 -14.21 -58.28 32.41
CA MET A 1 -14.63 -56.92 31.99
C MET A 1 -13.67 -55.86 32.53
N ALA A 2 -12.44 -55.81 32.02
CA ALA A 2 -11.48 -54.73 32.32
C ALA A 2 -10.21 -54.85 31.46
N PHE A 3 -10.30 -55.08 30.15
CA PHE A 3 -9.09 -55.03 29.29
C PHE A 3 -9.35 -54.52 27.86
N TYR A 4 -10.53 -53.92 27.62
CA TYR A 4 -10.92 -53.31 26.33
C TYR A 4 -10.80 -51.77 26.34
N TYR A 5 -9.82 -51.22 27.07
CA TYR A 5 -9.63 -49.77 27.23
C TYR A 5 -8.16 -49.34 27.07
N LYS A 6 -7.34 -50.11 26.34
CA LYS A 6 -5.92 -49.78 26.13
C LYS A 6 -5.50 -49.55 24.68
N GLU A 7 -6.39 -49.71 23.71
CA GLU A 7 -6.08 -49.47 22.28
C GLU A 7 -6.79 -48.28 21.65
N MET A 8 -7.57 -47.51 22.42
CA MET A 8 -8.31 -46.35 21.92
C MET A 8 -7.65 -45.00 22.22
N LYS A 9 -6.32 -44.98 22.40
CA LYS A 9 -5.53 -43.76 22.60
C LYS A 9 -4.49 -43.49 21.50
N PHE A 10 -4.49 -44.29 20.43
CA PHE A 10 -3.59 -44.11 19.28
C PHE A 10 -4.31 -43.69 17.98
N LEU A 11 -5.57 -43.26 18.05
CA LEU A 11 -6.35 -42.84 16.88
C LEU A 11 -6.94 -41.42 16.95
N ILE A 12 -6.47 -40.58 17.88
CA ILE A 12 -6.81 -39.15 17.93
C ILE A 12 -5.52 -38.34 18.11
N ALA A 13 -4.54 -38.60 17.25
CA ALA A 13 -3.35 -37.78 17.09
C ALA A 13 -3.05 -37.51 15.60
N ILE A 14 -4.08 -37.65 14.76
CA ILE A 14 -4.15 -37.03 13.44
C ILE A 14 -5.35 -36.07 13.50
N LEU A 15 -5.36 -35.22 14.53
CA LEU A 15 -5.96 -33.91 14.34
C LEU A 15 -4.97 -33.24 13.39
N PHE A 16 -5.30 -33.28 12.10
CA PHE A 16 -4.65 -32.46 11.09
C PHE A 16 -4.53 -31.06 11.68
N CYS A 17 -3.34 -30.70 12.14
CA CYS A 17 -2.89 -29.32 12.10
C CYS A 17 -2.65 -29.04 10.62
N LEU A 18 -3.73 -29.04 9.83
CA LEU A 18 -3.88 -28.01 8.83
C LEU A 18 -3.86 -26.75 9.68
N ALA A 19 -2.69 -26.15 9.82
CA ALA A 19 -2.67 -24.70 9.89
C ALA A 19 -3.57 -24.30 8.73
N ALA A 20 -4.78 -23.85 9.05
CA ALA A 20 -5.55 -23.10 8.09
C ALA A 20 -4.60 -21.95 7.77
N SER A 21 -3.87 -22.10 6.67
CA SER A 21 -3.43 -20.96 5.89
C SER A 21 -4.73 -20.22 5.69
N HIS A 22 -5.00 -19.25 6.55
CA HIS A 22 -6.01 -18.25 6.29
C HIS A 22 -5.53 -17.63 5.00
N ILE A 23 -6.01 -18.17 3.88
CA ILE A 23 -6.01 -17.45 2.63
C ILE A 23 -6.69 -16.16 3.03
N LEU A 24 -5.92 -15.08 3.08
CA LEU A 24 -6.44 -13.74 3.30
C LEU A 24 -7.42 -13.53 2.17
N ALA A 25 -8.69 -13.79 2.44
CA ALA A 25 -9.65 -14.00 1.38
C ALA A 25 -10.04 -12.63 0.86
N PHE A 26 -9.57 -12.32 -0.34
CA PHE A 26 -10.13 -11.26 -1.17
C PHE A 26 -11.52 -11.73 -1.61
N ASP A 27 -12.49 -11.56 -0.72
CA ASP A 27 -13.88 -11.91 -0.97
C ASP A 27 -14.69 -10.67 -1.37
N GLN A 28 -15.94 -10.89 -1.74
CA GLN A 28 -16.82 -9.83 -2.24
C GLN A 28 -16.98 -8.67 -1.25
N SER A 29 -17.02 -8.91 0.06
CA SER A 29 -17.16 -7.83 1.04
C SER A 29 -15.94 -6.91 1.08
N LEU A 30 -14.73 -7.45 0.86
CA LEU A 30 -13.56 -6.59 0.70
C LEU A 30 -13.65 -5.70 -0.55
N TYR A 31 -14.10 -6.24 -1.68
CA TYR A 31 -14.31 -5.46 -2.91
C TYR A 31 -15.36 -4.37 -2.69
N ASP A 32 -16.50 -4.72 -2.11
CA ASP A 32 -17.59 -3.79 -1.80
C ASP A 32 -17.09 -2.67 -0.86
N ASN A 33 -16.33 -3.01 0.18
CA ASN A 33 -15.74 -2.04 1.12
C ASN A 33 -14.72 -1.14 0.45
N PHE A 34 -13.90 -1.68 -0.46
CA PHE A 34 -12.89 -0.93 -1.20
C PHE A 34 -13.51 0.07 -2.18
N GLU A 35 -14.51 -0.37 -2.94
CA GLU A 35 -15.26 0.49 -3.87
C GLU A 35 -16.09 1.54 -3.13
N LYS A 36 -16.68 1.20 -1.97
CA LYS A 36 -17.44 2.11 -1.11
C LYS A 36 -16.63 3.35 -0.68
N VAL A 37 -15.31 3.22 -0.51
CA VAL A 37 -14.41 4.35 -0.20
C VAL A 37 -13.70 4.92 -1.43
N GLY A 38 -14.12 4.51 -2.63
CA GLY A 38 -13.67 5.06 -3.91
C GLY A 38 -12.43 4.40 -4.50
N GLY A 39 -12.08 3.20 -4.02
CA GLY A 39 -11.04 2.35 -4.59
C GLY A 39 -11.42 1.82 -5.98
N ASN A 40 -10.41 1.53 -6.80
CA ASN A 40 -10.60 0.95 -8.13
C ASN A 40 -10.37 -0.57 -8.09
N PRO A 41 -11.38 -1.42 -8.32
CA PRO A 41 -11.27 -2.88 -8.13
C PRO A 41 -10.14 -3.52 -8.95
N ILE A 42 -9.76 -2.94 -10.11
CA ILE A 42 -8.61 -3.40 -10.89
C ILE A 42 -7.31 -3.35 -10.07
N SER A 43 -7.11 -2.31 -9.27
CA SER A 43 -5.93 -2.21 -8.41
C SER A 43 -5.91 -3.27 -7.32
N LEU A 44 -7.10 -3.68 -6.85
CA LEU A 44 -7.27 -4.74 -5.86
C LEU A 44 -7.03 -6.12 -6.48
N ASP A 45 -7.52 -6.36 -7.70
CA ASP A 45 -7.27 -7.60 -8.47
C ASP A 45 -5.78 -7.85 -8.68
N GLN A 46 -5.06 -6.81 -9.12
CA GLN A 46 -3.62 -6.91 -9.37
C GLN A 46 -2.83 -7.11 -8.07
N LEU A 47 -3.27 -6.49 -6.96
CA LEU A 47 -2.68 -6.69 -5.65
C LEU A 47 -2.93 -8.11 -5.14
N ASN A 48 -4.14 -8.64 -5.29
CA ASN A 48 -4.46 -10.01 -4.92
C ASN A 48 -3.59 -11.01 -5.70
N CYS A 49 -3.53 -10.87 -7.03
CA CYS A 49 -2.71 -11.75 -7.84
C CYS A 49 -1.22 -11.67 -7.46
N PHE A 50 -0.71 -10.48 -7.11
CA PHE A 50 0.67 -10.36 -6.64
C PHE A 50 0.90 -11.12 -5.34
N LEU A 51 -0.01 -11.01 -4.35
CA LEU A 51 0.08 -11.73 -3.08
C LEU A 51 0.03 -13.24 -3.28
N GLU A 52 -0.96 -13.75 -4.01
CA GLU A 52 -1.14 -15.18 -4.27
C GLU A 52 0.13 -15.82 -4.87
N ASN A 53 0.84 -15.09 -5.72
CA ASN A 53 2.05 -15.58 -6.38
C ASN A 53 3.35 -15.33 -5.61
N ASN A 54 3.35 -14.49 -4.56
CA ASN A 54 4.59 -14.03 -3.94
C ASN A 54 4.59 -13.95 -2.40
N GLN A 55 3.51 -14.34 -1.70
CA GLN A 55 3.42 -14.23 -0.23
C GLN A 55 4.60 -14.89 0.51
N ASP A 56 5.01 -16.08 0.08
CA ASP A 56 6.10 -16.86 0.69
C ASP A 56 7.47 -16.59 0.06
N LYS A 57 7.53 -15.70 -0.94
CA LYS A 57 8.75 -15.45 -1.72
C LYS A 57 9.77 -14.64 -0.91
N THR A 58 11.03 -15.01 -1.05
CA THR A 58 12.15 -14.16 -0.63
C THR A 58 12.60 -13.34 -1.84
N PHE A 59 12.49 -12.02 -1.75
CA PHE A 59 12.93 -11.09 -2.79
C PHE A 59 14.41 -10.76 -2.64
N ARG A 60 14.94 -9.89 -3.52
CA ARG A 60 16.34 -9.44 -3.49
C ARG A 60 16.71 -8.92 -2.09
N SER A 61 17.96 -9.17 -1.70
CA SER A 61 18.50 -8.77 -0.40
C SER A 61 17.78 -9.35 0.83
N GLY A 62 17.08 -10.48 0.66
CA GLY A 62 16.41 -11.19 1.77
C GLY A 62 15.09 -10.55 2.23
N LEU A 63 14.53 -9.63 1.43
CA LEU A 63 13.25 -9.01 1.72
C LEU A 63 12.12 -10.06 1.64
N LYS A 64 11.11 -9.91 2.49
CA LYS A 64 9.90 -10.75 2.56
C LYS A 64 8.72 -9.89 2.96
N ILE A 65 7.53 -10.28 2.53
CA ILE A 65 6.29 -9.82 3.16
C ILE A 65 6.27 -10.50 4.54
N LYS A 66 6.30 -9.71 5.61
CA LYS A 66 6.37 -10.20 7.00
C LYS A 66 5.10 -9.92 7.78
N LYS A 67 4.32 -8.94 7.33
CA LYS A 67 3.08 -8.49 7.93
C LYS A 67 2.02 -8.52 6.87
N GLU A 68 1.16 -9.51 6.96
CA GLU A 68 0.16 -9.78 5.93
C GLU A 68 -1.20 -9.16 6.28
N ARG A 69 -1.42 -8.77 7.54
CA ARG A 69 -2.67 -8.12 7.95
C ARG A 69 -2.99 -6.87 7.14
N TYR A 70 -2.01 -6.00 6.92
CA TYR A 70 -2.23 -4.72 6.23
C TYR A 70 -1.56 -4.72 4.87
N VAL A 71 -2.30 -4.29 3.86
CA VAL A 71 -1.78 -3.95 2.54
C VAL A 71 -2.19 -2.54 2.17
N THR A 72 -1.48 -1.92 1.24
CA THR A 72 -1.72 -0.51 0.91
C THR A 72 -1.66 -0.28 -0.59
N ILE A 73 -2.66 0.42 -1.11
CA ILE A 73 -2.73 0.88 -2.50
C ILE A 73 -2.64 2.40 -2.53
N HIS A 74 -1.66 2.94 -3.24
CA HIS A 74 -1.59 4.34 -3.61
C HIS A 74 -2.02 4.49 -5.07
N ASP A 75 -3.29 4.83 -5.27
CA ASP A 75 -3.91 4.93 -6.58
C ASP A 75 -3.64 6.32 -7.21
N LEU A 76 -2.59 6.39 -8.02
CA LEU A 76 -2.21 7.62 -8.72
C LEU A 76 -2.93 7.81 -10.06
N THR A 77 -3.94 6.99 -10.37
CA THR A 77 -4.92 7.29 -11.43
C THR A 77 -5.87 8.41 -11.00
N LYS A 78 -6.12 8.52 -9.68
CA LYS A 78 -7.04 9.48 -9.05
C LYS A 78 -6.43 10.88 -8.90
N LYS A 79 -7.31 11.89 -8.92
CA LYS A 79 -6.93 13.30 -8.81
C LYS A 79 -6.49 13.67 -7.39
N GLY A 80 -5.78 14.80 -7.26
CA GLY A 80 -5.25 15.28 -5.97
C GLY A 80 -6.28 15.74 -4.94
N ASN A 81 -7.55 15.87 -5.31
CA ASN A 81 -8.67 16.15 -4.41
C ASN A 81 -9.59 14.93 -4.20
N GLU A 82 -9.08 13.73 -4.48
CA GLU A 82 -9.77 12.47 -4.21
C GLU A 82 -8.98 11.68 -3.16
N TYR A 83 -9.69 10.85 -2.40
CA TYR A 83 -9.08 9.80 -1.59
C TYR A 83 -8.37 8.82 -2.50
N ARG A 84 -7.08 8.60 -2.26
CA ARG A 84 -6.23 7.85 -3.20
C ARG A 84 -5.12 7.05 -2.54
N PHE A 85 -5.09 7.03 -1.22
CA PHE A 85 -4.18 6.20 -0.43
C PHE A 85 -5.04 5.31 0.46
N PHE A 86 -5.08 4.03 0.16
CA PHE A 86 -5.96 3.06 0.79
C PHE A 86 -5.14 2.10 1.64
N ILE A 87 -5.50 1.97 2.91
CA ILE A 87 -4.98 0.93 3.79
C ILE A 87 -6.10 -0.08 3.99
N ILE A 88 -5.82 -1.33 3.65
CA ILE A 88 -6.74 -2.44 3.71
C ILE A 88 -6.30 -3.34 4.86
N ASP A 89 -7.21 -3.58 5.81
CA ASP A 89 -7.06 -4.60 6.84
C ASP A 89 -7.61 -5.92 6.30
N LEU A 90 -6.76 -6.87 5.95
CA LEU A 90 -7.15 -8.18 5.39
C LEU A 90 -7.73 -9.13 6.45
N GLU A 91 -7.56 -8.85 7.74
CA GLU A 91 -8.22 -9.61 8.81
C GLU A 91 -9.67 -9.17 9.00
N THR A 92 -9.94 -7.86 8.94
CA THR A 92 -11.28 -7.30 9.20
C THR A 92 -12.02 -6.84 7.95
N GLN A 93 -11.35 -6.83 6.79
CA GLN A 93 -11.81 -6.30 5.50
C GLN A 93 -12.17 -4.81 5.53
N VAL A 94 -11.74 -4.08 6.57
CA VAL A 94 -11.97 -2.65 6.70
C VAL A 94 -10.97 -1.91 5.81
N VAL A 95 -11.48 -0.97 5.03
CA VAL A 95 -10.67 -0.11 4.16
C VAL A 95 -10.72 1.31 4.69
N ARG A 96 -9.55 1.90 4.94
CA ARG A 96 -9.41 3.33 5.25
C ARG A 96 -8.78 4.05 4.07
N ALA A 97 -9.44 5.09 3.59
CA ALA A 97 -8.98 5.90 2.48
C ALA A 97 -8.54 7.28 2.96
N TYR A 98 -7.40 7.73 2.46
CA TYR A 98 -6.77 9.00 2.82
C TYR A 98 -6.47 9.82 1.57
N PRO A 99 -6.49 11.16 1.69
CA PRO A 99 -5.83 12.05 0.74
C PRO A 99 -4.31 11.79 0.72
N SER A 100 -3.64 12.10 -0.39
CA SER A 100 -2.17 11.95 -0.46
C SER A 100 -1.51 12.89 -1.44
N ALA A 101 -0.19 13.12 -1.29
CA ALA A 101 0.66 13.81 -2.28
C ALA A 101 1.53 12.83 -3.07
N HIS A 102 1.92 13.23 -4.29
CA HIS A 102 2.78 12.49 -5.20
C HIS A 102 4.01 13.30 -5.64
N GLY A 103 4.94 12.67 -6.36
CA GLY A 103 6.18 13.29 -6.84
C GLY A 103 5.97 14.38 -7.89
N SER A 104 6.54 15.57 -7.67
CA SER A 104 6.37 16.72 -8.55
C SER A 104 7.12 16.60 -9.88
N GLY A 105 8.18 15.80 -9.93
CA GLY A 105 9.14 15.85 -11.03
C GLY A 105 10.06 17.09 -10.98
N ARG A 106 11.05 17.13 -11.89
CA ARG A 106 12.01 18.23 -12.05
C ARG A 106 12.28 18.55 -13.51
N GLY A 107 12.83 19.75 -13.76
CA GLY A 107 13.16 20.21 -15.11
C GLY A 107 11.91 20.32 -16.00
N LYS A 108 11.96 19.69 -17.18
CA LYS A 108 10.87 19.71 -18.17
C LYS A 108 9.80 18.63 -17.94
N VAL A 109 10.09 17.60 -17.13
CA VAL A 109 9.15 16.51 -16.84
C VAL A 109 8.62 16.69 -15.42
N LYS A 110 7.41 17.26 -15.32
CA LYS A 110 6.79 17.62 -14.05
C LYS A 110 5.32 17.24 -14.03
N ASN A 111 4.87 16.77 -12.88
CA ASN A 111 3.47 16.60 -12.55
C ASN A 111 2.87 17.92 -12.04
N ASN A 112 1.55 17.95 -11.92
CA ASN A 112 0.82 19.02 -11.24
C ASN A 112 0.00 18.43 -10.09
N LYS A 113 -0.54 19.30 -9.23
CA LYS A 113 -1.32 18.85 -8.05
C LYS A 113 -2.57 18.04 -8.40
N ILE A 114 -3.14 18.25 -9.59
CA ILE A 114 -4.38 17.59 -10.01
C ILE A 114 -4.09 16.14 -10.34
N LYS A 115 -3.06 15.81 -11.13
CA LYS A 115 -2.81 14.43 -11.58
C LYS A 115 -1.31 14.14 -11.72
N ALA A 116 -0.91 12.93 -11.32
CA ALA A 116 0.39 12.36 -11.63
C ALA A 116 0.33 11.72 -13.02
N LEU A 117 1.09 12.26 -13.98
CA LEU A 117 1.17 11.76 -15.36
C LEU A 117 2.53 11.09 -15.64
N PHE A 118 3.55 11.50 -14.91
CA PHE A 118 4.91 11.03 -15.06
C PHE A 118 5.35 10.28 -13.81
N PHE A 119 6.02 9.16 -14.04
CA PHE A 119 6.58 8.27 -13.04
C PHE A 119 8.01 7.92 -13.43
N SER A 120 8.86 7.63 -12.46
CA SER A 120 10.22 7.22 -12.79
C SER A 120 10.88 6.47 -11.66
N ASN A 121 11.70 5.48 -12.05
CA ASN A 121 12.67 4.82 -11.21
C ASN A 121 14.02 5.57 -11.12
N LYS A 122 14.27 6.54 -12.01
CA LYS A 122 15.61 7.15 -12.16
C LYS A 122 15.91 8.11 -11.01
N LEU A 123 17.17 8.10 -10.56
CA LEU A 123 17.68 9.01 -9.53
C LEU A 123 17.51 10.47 -9.97
N GLY A 124 17.21 11.34 -9.00
CA GLY A 124 17.15 12.79 -9.19
C GLY A 124 15.95 13.32 -9.98
N THR A 125 14.98 12.47 -10.35
CA THR A 125 13.80 12.88 -11.12
C THR A 125 12.70 13.53 -10.30
N ASP A 126 12.64 13.28 -8.98
CA ASP A 126 11.51 13.63 -8.08
C ASP A 126 10.13 13.10 -8.52
N LEU A 127 10.11 12.14 -9.43
CA LEU A 127 8.89 11.44 -9.83
C LEU A 127 8.70 10.22 -8.93
N THR A 128 7.44 9.91 -8.59
CA THR A 128 7.13 8.70 -7.83
C THR A 128 7.46 7.46 -8.68
N PRO A 129 8.18 6.45 -8.17
CA PRO A 129 8.27 5.14 -8.81
C PRO A 129 6.95 4.36 -8.64
N THR A 130 6.58 3.55 -9.62
CA THR A 130 5.33 2.76 -9.62
C THR A 130 5.56 1.31 -9.21
N GLY A 131 4.48 0.54 -9.07
CA GLY A 131 4.56 -0.90 -8.84
C GLY A 131 4.62 -1.31 -7.37
N PHE A 132 5.10 -2.52 -7.12
CA PHE A 132 5.08 -3.17 -5.81
C PHE A 132 6.35 -2.93 -5.01
N PHE A 133 6.15 -2.66 -3.73
CA PHE A 133 7.18 -2.37 -2.74
C PHE A 133 6.92 -3.15 -1.45
N ILE A 134 7.99 -3.40 -0.70
CA ILE A 134 7.90 -3.78 0.71
C ILE A 134 8.22 -2.54 1.57
N THR A 135 7.39 -2.30 2.59
CA THR A 135 7.65 -1.25 3.57
C THR A 135 8.78 -1.63 4.52
N GLY A 136 9.62 -0.66 4.81
CA GLY A 136 10.81 -0.82 5.64
C GLY A 136 10.68 -0.26 7.05
N PRO A 137 11.81 -0.17 7.77
CA PRO A 137 11.86 0.51 9.05
C PRO A 137 11.58 2.00 8.90
N VAL A 138 11.10 2.59 9.98
CA VAL A 138 10.92 4.04 10.08
C VAL A 138 12.28 4.70 10.14
N TYR A 139 12.56 5.56 9.18
CA TYR A 139 13.75 6.38 9.13
C TYR A 139 13.52 7.68 9.89
N LYS A 140 14.48 8.07 10.75
CA LYS A 140 14.49 9.36 11.45
C LYS A 140 15.79 10.09 11.15
N ASN A 141 15.72 11.13 10.31
CA ASN A 141 16.87 12.00 10.06
C ASN A 141 16.72 13.33 10.80
N TRP A 142 17.59 13.56 11.79
CA TRP A 142 17.64 14.82 12.52
C TRP A 142 18.04 16.04 11.65
N LYS A 143 18.90 15.83 10.64
CA LYS A 143 19.40 16.87 9.73
C LYS A 143 18.42 17.22 8.59
N LYS A 144 17.58 16.27 8.18
CA LYS A 144 16.56 16.46 7.12
C LYS A 144 15.21 15.96 7.62
N LYS A 145 14.57 16.72 8.51
CA LYS A 145 13.30 16.36 9.17
C LYS A 145 12.16 15.93 8.21
N TRP A 146 12.22 16.26 6.91
CA TRP A 146 11.24 15.76 5.92
C TRP A 146 11.44 14.30 5.52
N ARG A 147 12.60 13.69 5.80
CA ARG A 147 12.84 12.26 5.58
C ARG A 147 12.45 11.43 6.81
N TYR A 148 11.58 11.93 7.68
CA TYR A 148 10.97 11.09 8.71
C TYR A 148 9.83 10.30 8.04
N GLY A 149 10.01 8.99 7.90
CA GLY A 149 9.08 8.20 7.10
C GLY A 149 9.44 6.72 7.03
N ILE A 150 8.55 5.92 6.47
CA ILE A 150 8.74 4.49 6.22
C ILE A 150 9.50 4.33 4.91
N LYS A 151 10.65 3.65 4.94
CA LYS A 151 11.42 3.38 3.72
C LYS A 151 10.64 2.45 2.79
N LEU A 152 10.84 2.60 1.48
CA LEU A 152 10.27 1.69 0.48
C LEU A 152 11.37 0.93 -0.24
N PHE A 153 11.19 -0.38 -0.35
CA PHE A 153 12.04 -1.28 -1.13
C PHE A 153 11.26 -1.75 -2.36
N GLY A 154 11.67 -1.34 -3.55
CA GLY A 154 11.03 -1.77 -4.80
C GLY A 154 11.37 -3.22 -5.13
N LEU A 155 10.41 -3.93 -5.71
CA LEU A 155 10.50 -5.37 -6.02
C LEU A 155 10.75 -5.66 -7.50
N GLN A 156 10.51 -4.70 -8.40
CA GLN A 156 10.52 -4.87 -9.85
C GLN A 156 11.74 -4.20 -10.47
N GLU A 157 12.53 -4.98 -11.21
CA GLU A 157 13.67 -4.47 -11.98
C GLU A 157 13.22 -3.59 -13.16
N GLY A 158 13.95 -2.51 -13.43
CA GLY A 158 13.60 -1.48 -14.40
C GLY A 158 12.53 -0.50 -13.90
N GLU A 159 11.69 -0.88 -12.95
CA GLU A 159 10.50 -0.11 -12.56
C GLU A 159 10.64 0.61 -11.22
N ASN A 160 11.17 -0.05 -10.18
CA ASN A 160 11.23 0.55 -8.86
C ASN A 160 12.38 0.08 -7.95
N GLU A 161 13.30 -0.74 -8.45
CA GLU A 161 14.44 -1.27 -7.70
C GLU A 161 15.33 -0.17 -7.08
N ASN A 162 15.35 1.05 -7.64
CA ASN A 162 16.15 2.16 -7.12
C ASN A 162 15.44 2.94 -6.00
N ALA A 163 14.23 2.57 -5.58
CA ALA A 163 13.43 3.35 -4.64
C ALA A 163 14.11 3.57 -3.28
N TYR A 164 14.78 2.54 -2.76
CA TYR A 164 15.52 2.64 -1.50
C TYR A 164 16.69 3.62 -1.60
N ASP A 165 17.51 3.50 -2.65
CA ASP A 165 18.70 4.34 -2.87
C ASP A 165 18.34 5.79 -3.18
N ARG A 166 17.21 6.00 -3.87
CA ARG A 166 16.60 7.31 -4.05
C ARG A 166 16.05 7.90 -2.74
N GLY A 167 15.90 7.07 -1.71
CA GLY A 167 15.33 7.45 -0.43
C GLY A 167 13.86 7.83 -0.55
N ILE A 168 13.12 7.12 -1.39
CA ILE A 168 11.66 7.22 -1.48
C ILE A 168 11.07 6.61 -0.20
N VAL A 169 10.17 7.37 0.42
CA VAL A 169 9.52 6.98 1.68
C VAL A 169 8.03 7.29 1.65
N ILE A 170 7.28 6.70 2.57
CA ILE A 170 5.96 7.19 2.98
C ILE A 170 6.15 8.12 4.18
N HIS A 171 5.59 9.33 4.18
CA HIS A 171 5.77 10.29 5.28
C HIS A 171 4.52 11.15 5.53
N ALA A 172 4.44 11.79 6.69
CA ALA A 172 3.47 12.84 6.96
C ALA A 172 3.71 14.04 6.03
N ALA A 173 2.65 14.58 5.42
CA ALA A 173 2.73 15.85 4.71
C ALA A 173 3.20 16.97 5.64
N LYS A 174 3.67 18.09 5.06
CA LYS A 174 4.02 19.28 5.82
C LYS A 174 3.07 20.40 5.48
N ASN A 175 2.51 21.02 6.51
CA ASN A 175 1.70 22.23 6.39
C ASN A 175 2.56 23.49 6.12
N ARG A 176 3.61 23.37 5.28
CA ARG A 176 4.42 24.49 4.75
C ARG A 176 4.88 24.17 3.32
N LYS A 177 4.64 25.13 2.42
CA LYS A 177 5.02 25.21 0.99
C LYS A 177 5.50 23.89 0.37
N GLY A 178 4.58 23.16 -0.25
CA GLY A 178 4.91 22.10 -1.22
C GLY A 178 4.08 20.83 -1.06
N SER A 179 4.04 20.26 0.15
CA SER A 179 3.42 18.97 0.43
C SER A 179 2.32 19.11 1.49
N TYR A 180 1.19 19.72 1.13
CA TYR A 180 -0.01 19.81 1.98
C TYR A 180 -0.94 18.66 1.66
N VAL A 181 -1.58 18.09 2.67
CA VAL A 181 -2.62 17.07 2.51
C VAL A 181 -3.66 17.38 3.58
N GLU A 182 -4.93 17.43 3.18
CA GLU A 182 -6.05 17.70 4.09
C GLU A 182 -6.12 16.61 5.17
N ASN A 183 -6.42 16.99 6.42
CA ASN A 183 -6.52 16.06 7.56
C ASN A 183 -7.85 15.31 7.53
N ASP A 184 -8.09 14.55 6.47
CA ASP A 184 -9.32 13.81 6.24
C ASP A 184 -9.07 12.31 6.07
N MET A 185 -10.09 11.50 6.37
CA MET A 185 -10.10 10.04 6.27
C MET A 185 -11.53 9.54 6.24
N ILE A 186 -11.82 8.63 5.32
CA ILE A 186 -13.07 7.86 5.31
C ILE A 186 -12.78 6.37 5.50
N SER A 187 -13.65 5.69 6.24
CA SER A 187 -13.61 4.25 6.49
C SER A 187 -14.78 3.56 5.78
N SER A 188 -14.58 2.32 5.34
CA SER A 188 -15.68 1.48 4.85
C SER A 188 -16.73 1.18 5.93
N GLU A 189 -16.41 1.40 7.20
CA GLU A 189 -17.35 1.31 8.33
C GLU A 189 -18.28 2.54 8.43
N ASP A 190 -17.91 3.66 7.79
CA ASP A 190 -18.71 4.88 7.83
C ASP A 190 -19.99 4.74 7.00
N LYS A 191 -21.02 5.51 7.38
CA LYS A 191 -22.22 5.65 6.55
C LYS A 191 -21.95 6.64 5.41
N ILE A 192 -21.43 6.12 4.31
CA ILE A 192 -21.11 6.91 3.10
C ILE A 192 -22.31 6.82 2.13
N LEU A 193 -22.93 7.97 1.83
CA LEU A 193 -23.96 8.08 0.78
C LEU A 193 -23.34 8.49 -0.56
N GLU A 194 -22.36 9.40 -0.51
CA GLU A 194 -21.56 9.86 -1.64
C GLU A 194 -20.16 10.21 -1.14
N ILE A 195 -19.14 9.99 -1.95
CA ILE A 195 -17.77 10.40 -1.64
C ILE A 195 -17.60 11.84 -2.11
N GLU A 196 -17.55 12.76 -1.16
CA GLU A 196 -17.28 14.16 -1.46
C GLU A 196 -15.82 14.35 -1.91
N LYS A 197 -15.62 15.28 -2.85
CA LYS A 197 -14.27 15.73 -3.20
C LYS A 197 -13.70 16.55 -2.06
N LEU A 198 -12.42 16.39 -1.82
CA LEU A 198 -11.68 17.19 -0.85
C LEU A 198 -11.75 18.67 -1.24
N SER A 199 -11.81 19.51 -0.21
CA SER A 199 -11.93 20.96 -0.38
C SER A 199 -10.69 21.57 -1.06
N MET A 200 -9.55 20.88 -0.95
CA MET A 200 -8.28 21.31 -1.52
C MET A 200 -7.56 20.20 -2.32
N LEU A 201 -6.77 20.61 -3.30
CA LEU A 201 -5.82 19.71 -3.96
C LEU A 201 -4.65 19.43 -3.03
N SER A 202 -4.35 18.14 -2.83
CA SER A 202 -3.12 17.69 -2.21
C SER A 202 -1.90 18.24 -2.95
N GLY A 203 -0.86 18.55 -2.19
CA GLY A 203 0.42 19.05 -2.69
C GLY A 203 1.23 17.98 -3.42
N MET A 204 2.52 18.26 -3.60
CA MET A 204 3.47 17.37 -4.22
C MET A 204 4.71 17.20 -3.33
N SER A 205 5.46 16.13 -3.56
CA SER A 205 6.68 15.74 -2.86
C SER A 205 7.84 15.58 -3.85
N ASP A 206 9.03 15.28 -3.34
CA ASP A 206 10.20 14.93 -4.16
C ASP A 206 10.20 13.41 -4.52
N GLY A 207 9.05 12.88 -4.94
CA GLY A 207 8.85 11.47 -5.34
C GLY A 207 8.29 10.54 -4.27
N CYS A 208 8.08 11.04 -3.05
CA CYS A 208 7.55 10.27 -1.91
C CYS A 208 6.02 10.22 -1.90
N SER A 209 5.45 9.24 -1.18
CA SER A 209 4.02 9.25 -0.86
C SER A 209 3.81 10.01 0.44
N ALA A 210 3.08 11.13 0.41
CA ALA A 210 2.79 11.88 1.64
C ALA A 210 1.32 11.75 2.02
N VAL A 211 1.04 11.51 3.31
CA VAL A 211 -0.30 11.28 3.86
C VAL A 211 -0.65 12.36 4.90
N PRO A 212 -1.92 12.47 5.36
CA PRO A 212 -2.29 13.54 6.27
C PRO A 212 -1.51 13.46 7.59
N PRO A 213 -0.96 14.59 8.09
CA PRO A 213 -0.19 14.62 9.33
C PRO A 213 -0.95 14.08 10.54
N LEU A 214 -2.27 14.34 10.62
CA LEU A 214 -3.11 13.92 11.74
C LEU A 214 -3.14 12.39 11.92
N TYR A 215 -3.06 11.64 10.82
CA TYR A 215 -3.14 10.17 10.82
C TYR A 215 -1.78 9.48 10.68
N TRP A 216 -0.68 10.24 10.70
CA TRP A 216 0.64 9.67 10.43
C TRP A 216 1.03 8.54 11.38
N GLU A 217 0.81 8.71 12.69
CA GLU A 217 1.19 7.72 13.70
C GLU A 217 0.42 6.41 13.50
N SER A 218 -0.91 6.49 13.27
CA SER A 218 -1.74 5.30 13.02
C SER A 218 -1.40 4.61 11.70
N ILE A 219 -1.25 5.38 10.61
CA ILE A 219 -0.80 4.86 9.31
C ILE A 219 0.54 4.14 9.46
N ARG A 220 1.51 4.79 10.11
CA ARG A 220 2.85 4.24 10.31
C ARG A 220 2.80 2.92 11.06
N ASP A 221 2.02 2.83 12.12
CA ASP A 221 1.98 1.64 12.96
C ASP A 221 1.28 0.46 12.27
N MET A 222 0.29 0.73 11.40
CA MET A 222 -0.31 -0.29 10.53
C MET A 222 0.69 -0.82 9.49
N ILE A 223 1.44 0.07 8.81
CA ILE A 223 2.13 -0.32 7.56
C ILE A 223 3.66 -0.36 7.63
N LYS A 224 4.30 -0.06 8.77
CA LYS A 224 5.77 -0.14 8.86
C LYS A 224 6.26 -1.60 8.85
N GLU A 225 7.46 -1.79 8.31
CA GLU A 225 8.26 -3.01 8.50
C GLU A 225 7.61 -4.30 8.01
N GLY A 226 7.43 -4.42 6.69
CA GLY A 226 7.19 -5.69 6.02
C GLY A 226 5.78 -5.89 5.49
N THR A 227 5.02 -4.82 5.27
CA THR A 227 3.74 -4.88 4.55
C THR A 227 3.94 -4.64 3.04
N LEU A 228 2.99 -5.10 2.24
CA LEU A 228 2.96 -4.84 0.80
C LEU A 228 2.37 -3.44 0.52
N PHE A 229 3.08 -2.68 -0.31
CA PHE A 229 2.65 -1.35 -0.77
C PHE A 229 2.65 -1.33 -2.30
N PHE A 230 1.54 -0.93 -2.91
CA PHE A 230 1.36 -0.90 -4.35
C PHE A 230 1.08 0.53 -4.82
N VAL A 231 1.93 1.07 -5.70
CA VAL A 231 1.68 2.34 -6.38
C VAL A 231 1.08 2.05 -7.75
N PHE A 232 -0.24 2.19 -7.83
CA PHE A 232 -1.04 1.95 -9.03
C PHE A 232 -1.13 3.23 -9.88
N ASN A 233 -1.03 3.11 -11.20
CA ASN A 233 -1.10 4.24 -12.13
C ASN A 233 -1.85 3.88 -13.41
N ASP A 234 -1.93 4.82 -14.35
CA ASP A 234 -2.63 4.62 -15.63
C ASP A 234 -2.05 3.46 -16.47
N ASP A 235 -0.76 3.14 -16.35
CA ASP A 235 -0.16 1.99 -17.06
C ASP A 235 -0.68 0.65 -16.49
N TYR A 236 -0.71 0.52 -15.16
CA TYR A 236 -1.34 -0.64 -14.51
C TYR A 236 -2.84 -0.72 -14.80
N LEU A 237 -3.55 0.41 -14.80
CA LEU A 237 -4.97 0.48 -15.15
C LEU A 237 -5.24 -0.05 -16.57
N ASN A 238 -4.43 0.41 -17.54
CA ASN A 238 -4.58 0.02 -18.95
C ASN A 238 -4.28 -1.46 -19.19
N LYS A 239 -3.48 -2.10 -18.33
CA LYS A 239 -3.21 -3.55 -18.40
C LYS A 239 -4.40 -4.39 -17.91
N GLY A 240 -5.36 -3.80 -17.19
CA GLY A 240 -6.61 -4.43 -16.78
C GLY A 240 -6.51 -5.38 -15.57
N SER A 241 -7.65 -5.93 -15.15
CA SER A 241 -7.78 -6.76 -13.94
C SER A 241 -6.97 -8.06 -13.98
N SER A 242 -6.79 -8.65 -15.16
CA SER A 242 -6.05 -9.91 -15.33
C SER A 242 -4.53 -9.76 -15.32
N TYR A 243 -4.02 -8.53 -15.26
CA TYR A 243 -2.58 -8.30 -15.25
C TYR A 243 -1.97 -8.70 -13.92
N CYS A 244 -1.00 -9.60 -13.97
CA CYS A 244 -0.27 -10.05 -12.79
C CYS A 244 1.23 -9.83 -13.00
N VAL A 245 1.85 -9.06 -12.10
CA VAL A 245 3.28 -8.79 -12.17
C VAL A 245 4.07 -10.07 -11.94
N LYS A 246 5.02 -10.35 -12.84
CA LYS A 246 5.97 -11.46 -12.73
C LYS A 246 7.34 -10.90 -12.37
N LEU A 247 8.00 -11.52 -11.39
CA LEU A 247 9.28 -11.09 -10.80
C LEU A 247 10.40 -12.08 -11.03
#